data_AF-A0A2E3G7Y0-F1
#
_entry.id   AF-A0A2E3G7Y0-F1
#
_cell.length_a   1.000
_cell.length_b   1.000
_cell.length_c   1.000
_cell.angle_alpha   90.00
_cell.angle_beta   90.00
_cell.angle_gamma   90.00
#
_symmetry.space_group_name_H-M   'P 1'
#
loop_
_entity.id
_entity.type
_entity.pdbx_description
1 polymer ?
#
loop_
_entity_poly.entity_id
_entity_poly.type
_entity_poly.pdbx_seq_one_letter_code
_entity_poly.pdbx_strand_id
1 'polypeptide(L)'
;MSSVLTNKFRIHNAKSFVEGFSEAEPTNIYTAIGKVSEWSSDDIYSGANETTEEQNPPTPLDHTQNEYEVWRNMFAAKKIKSTDITHVIPKVDWESGKRYSQYGDLDDSLLYDVINSDTPKPFYVVTDDFNVYKCLFNNNIESNDKPIHTSTTPQPYPDGYIWQYMYTISASSAFKFMTENFIPIQTLDVEPVGAGNCSSTNLQWNVQNEAKTFGQGRIDVISRRYASADSSGDGYVFTSAVISSISNVTDDPTDGDLTTITITTTLNMSNGYYDGMTVFSPSSSKAFVIKGYTQATGGDQIEVYGNSTGLTGTIQILPTVVVDGDGTGVQAVPVMGASDNASDENQIDSVLVLNGGSGYTTATVSFVNASTATTVDAKFDVIIPPIGGHGSDAVEELGGFFVMINTKFEYNESTTGKNLPVANDYRQISLIRQPKLNEGPDYLDASSDLYIQCKTLIIDTGQIDDETTFAIDETITQSGTNATGIIVDVLDGDNSTKEIRLVNVTGTFNLTNRIEMSTGLGADLISSIVDEELLKNSGDVMFVEQRSGITRNENQIEDIKIVLEF
;
A
#
# COMPACT_ATOMS: atom_id res chain seq x y z
N MET A 1 28.00 -16.67 -8.16
CA MET A 1 27.13 -15.66 -8.79
C MET A 1 26.26 -15.08 -7.69
N SER A 2 26.12 -13.75 -7.60
CA SER A 2 25.23 -13.07 -6.65
C SER A 2 24.13 -12.37 -7.45
N SER A 3 22.88 -12.50 -7.03
CA SER A 3 21.70 -11.95 -7.71
C SER A 3 20.63 -11.62 -6.68
N VAL A 4 19.85 -10.57 -6.92
CA VAL A 4 18.73 -10.15 -6.07
C VAL A 4 17.47 -9.95 -6.92
N LEU A 5 16.33 -10.39 -6.41
CA LEU A 5 15.02 -10.05 -6.98
C LEU A 5 14.62 -8.68 -6.45
N THR A 6 14.46 -7.71 -7.34
CA THR A 6 14.13 -6.33 -6.91
C THR A 6 12.66 -6.22 -6.51
N ASN A 7 12.35 -5.31 -5.59
CA ASN A 7 10.96 -5.01 -5.19
C ASN A 7 10.10 -4.57 -6.39
N LYS A 8 10.71 -3.91 -7.38
CA LYS A 8 10.02 -3.54 -8.63
C LYS A 8 9.47 -4.75 -9.40
N PHE A 9 10.15 -5.90 -9.34
CA PHE A 9 9.63 -7.13 -9.97
C PHE A 9 8.38 -7.65 -9.26
N ARG A 10 8.38 -7.64 -7.93
CA ARG A 10 7.22 -8.03 -7.09
C ARG A 10 6.02 -7.12 -7.37
N ILE A 11 6.25 -5.80 -7.36
CA ILE A 11 5.24 -4.78 -7.66
C ILE A 11 4.75 -4.90 -9.10
N HIS A 12 5.63 -5.18 -10.07
CA HIS A 12 5.22 -5.38 -11.45
C HIS A 12 4.30 -6.59 -11.63
N ASN A 13 4.57 -7.70 -10.93
CA ASN A 13 3.69 -8.87 -10.96
C ASN A 13 2.33 -8.57 -10.30
N ALA A 14 2.32 -7.86 -9.16
CA ALA A 14 1.09 -7.41 -8.51
C ALA A 14 0.25 -6.50 -9.41
N LYS A 15 0.88 -5.49 -10.05
CA LYS A 15 0.22 -4.59 -11.00
C LYS A 15 -0.36 -5.36 -12.18
N SER A 16 0.44 -6.24 -12.80
CA SER A 16 -0.01 -7.06 -13.94
C SER A 16 -1.20 -7.95 -13.56
N PHE A 17 -1.21 -8.50 -12.34
CA PHE A 17 -2.34 -9.30 -11.86
C PHE A 17 -3.62 -8.47 -11.73
N VAL A 18 -3.54 -7.25 -11.17
CA VAL A 18 -4.70 -6.35 -11.04
C VAL A 18 -5.17 -5.83 -12.41
N GLU A 19 -4.24 -5.45 -13.28
CA GLU A 19 -4.53 -4.96 -14.64
C GLU A 19 -5.28 -6.03 -15.48
N GLY A 20 -4.92 -7.31 -15.31
CA GLY A 20 -5.55 -8.44 -16.01
C GLY A 20 -7.07 -8.57 -15.84
N PHE A 21 -7.66 -7.96 -14.80
CA PHE A 21 -9.12 -7.92 -14.59
C PHE A 21 -9.84 -6.83 -15.39
N SER A 22 -9.09 -5.84 -15.89
CA SER A 22 -9.62 -4.68 -16.62
C SER A 22 -9.38 -4.73 -18.13
N GLU A 23 -8.71 -5.78 -18.61
CA GLU A 23 -8.43 -6.00 -20.03
C GLU A 23 -9.72 -6.26 -20.83
N ALA A 24 -9.63 -6.08 -22.16
CA ALA A 24 -10.76 -6.29 -23.06
C ALA A 24 -11.25 -7.75 -23.08
N GLU A 25 -10.33 -8.70 -22.92
CA GLU A 25 -10.62 -10.13 -22.77
C GLU A 25 -10.01 -10.61 -21.44
N PRO A 26 -10.69 -10.33 -20.31
CA PRO A 26 -10.11 -10.56 -19.00
C PRO A 26 -10.03 -12.06 -18.68
N THR A 27 -8.96 -12.44 -17.99
CA THR A 27 -8.85 -13.76 -17.36
C THR A 27 -9.82 -13.81 -16.19
N ASN A 28 -10.95 -14.52 -16.35
CA ASN A 28 -11.97 -14.58 -15.30
C ASN A 28 -11.46 -15.40 -14.10
N ILE A 29 -11.49 -14.81 -12.91
CA ILE A 29 -11.18 -15.49 -11.64
C ILE A 29 -12.42 -15.45 -10.75
N TYR A 30 -12.68 -16.55 -10.07
CA TYR A 30 -13.84 -16.73 -9.21
C TYR A 30 -13.40 -17.01 -7.78
N THR A 31 -14.08 -16.39 -6.80
CA THR A 31 -14.06 -16.85 -5.42
C THR A 31 -15.08 -17.97 -5.26
N ALA A 32 -14.57 -19.16 -4.99
CA ALA A 32 -15.34 -20.35 -4.70
C ALA A 32 -15.53 -20.51 -3.19
N ILE A 33 -16.72 -20.96 -2.80
CA ILE A 33 -17.00 -21.42 -1.44
C ILE A 33 -17.44 -22.89 -1.46
N GLY A 34 -17.01 -23.62 -0.45
CA GLY A 34 -17.17 -25.05 -0.40
C GLY A 34 -17.03 -25.65 0.98
N LYS A 35 -17.17 -26.97 1.00
CA LYS A 35 -17.14 -27.85 2.17
C LYS A 35 -18.20 -27.47 3.21
N VAL A 36 -19.31 -28.20 3.15
CA VAL A 36 -20.43 -28.06 4.08
C VAL A 36 -20.31 -28.95 5.31
N SER A 37 -19.57 -30.07 5.23
CA SER A 37 -19.35 -30.95 6.37
C SER A 37 -18.29 -30.40 7.32
N GLU A 38 -18.42 -30.66 8.63
CA GLU A 38 -17.41 -30.34 9.64
C GLU A 38 -16.02 -30.90 9.29
N TRP A 39 -14.98 -30.23 9.79
CA TRP A 39 -13.61 -30.75 9.68
C TRP A 39 -13.43 -31.99 10.55
N SER A 40 -12.84 -33.03 9.97
CA SER A 40 -12.49 -34.24 10.71
C SER A 40 -11.11 -34.76 10.31
N SER A 41 -10.59 -35.70 11.08
CA SER A 41 -9.35 -36.40 10.76
C SER A 41 -9.40 -37.20 9.45
N ASP A 42 -10.60 -37.40 8.88
CA ASP A 42 -10.79 -38.14 7.62
C ASP A 42 -10.56 -37.25 6.38
N ASP A 43 -10.46 -35.93 6.53
CA ASP A 43 -10.19 -34.97 5.46
C ASP A 43 -8.69 -34.94 5.04
N ILE A 44 -8.05 -36.10 4.92
CA ILE A 44 -6.58 -36.25 4.85
C ILE A 44 -5.94 -35.39 3.75
N TYR A 45 -6.60 -35.25 2.60
CA TYR A 45 -6.07 -34.51 1.44
C TYR A 45 -6.13 -32.99 1.60
N SER A 46 -6.88 -32.48 2.57
CA SER A 46 -6.89 -31.05 2.89
C SER A 46 -5.81 -30.66 3.90
N GLY A 47 -4.98 -31.61 4.34
CA GLY A 47 -3.99 -31.40 5.41
C GLY A 47 -4.48 -31.87 6.78
N ALA A 48 -5.60 -32.58 6.83
CA ALA A 48 -6.13 -33.10 8.09
C ALA A 48 -5.20 -34.13 8.73
N ASN A 49 -5.20 -34.14 10.06
CA ASN A 49 -4.52 -35.11 10.90
C ASN A 49 -5.42 -35.47 12.10
N GLU A 50 -4.90 -36.28 13.03
CA GLU A 50 -5.65 -36.72 14.22
C GLU A 50 -6.14 -35.59 15.15
N THR A 51 -5.59 -34.37 15.01
CA THR A 51 -5.97 -33.18 15.78
C THR A 51 -6.87 -32.21 15.00
N THR A 52 -7.25 -32.58 13.78
CA THR A 52 -8.15 -31.78 12.96
C THR A 52 -9.57 -31.88 13.48
N GLU A 53 -10.14 -30.73 13.77
CA GLU A 53 -11.51 -30.56 14.26
C GLU A 53 -12.01 -29.18 13.85
N GLU A 54 -13.28 -28.89 14.10
CA GLU A 54 -13.93 -27.66 13.66
C GLU A 54 -13.24 -26.39 14.19
N GLN A 55 -12.72 -26.43 15.42
CA GLN A 55 -12.00 -25.33 16.06
C GLN A 55 -10.52 -25.27 15.66
N ASN A 56 -10.01 -26.29 14.98
CA ASN A 56 -8.65 -26.37 14.47
C ASN A 56 -8.65 -26.87 13.01
N PRO A 57 -9.08 -26.01 12.06
CA PRO A 57 -9.09 -26.35 10.64
C PRO A 57 -7.69 -26.76 10.16
N PRO A 58 -7.59 -27.67 9.19
CA PRO A 58 -6.30 -28.08 8.67
C PRO A 58 -5.58 -26.96 7.92
N THR A 59 -4.25 -27.06 7.85
CA THR A 59 -3.45 -26.22 6.97
C THR A 59 -3.59 -26.74 5.53
N PRO A 60 -3.98 -25.89 4.56
CA PRO A 60 -4.07 -26.30 3.17
C PRO A 60 -2.76 -26.89 2.63
N LEU A 61 -2.87 -27.97 1.84
CA LEU A 61 -1.74 -28.61 1.17
C LEU A 61 -1.73 -28.27 -0.33
N ASP A 62 -0.53 -28.06 -0.88
CA ASP A 62 -0.34 -27.84 -2.31
C ASP A 62 0.00 -29.16 -3.01
N HIS A 63 -1.03 -29.87 -3.46
CA HIS A 63 -0.90 -31.06 -4.30
C HIS A 63 -2.18 -31.28 -5.12
N THR A 64 -2.06 -31.93 -6.28
CA THR A 64 -3.19 -32.17 -7.20
C THR A 64 -4.41 -32.81 -6.56
N GLN A 65 -4.24 -33.67 -5.54
CA GLN A 65 -5.38 -34.28 -4.86
C GLN A 65 -6.22 -33.24 -4.08
N ASN A 66 -5.62 -32.18 -3.52
CA ASN A 66 -6.34 -31.14 -2.80
C ASN A 66 -7.11 -30.27 -3.80
N GLU A 67 -6.56 -30.03 -5.01
CA GLU A 67 -7.29 -29.35 -6.09
C GLU A 67 -8.57 -30.11 -6.46
N TYR A 68 -8.52 -31.44 -6.55
CA TYR A 68 -9.71 -32.27 -6.76
C TYR A 68 -10.70 -32.19 -5.59
N GLU A 69 -10.21 -32.11 -4.35
CA GLU A 69 -11.06 -31.91 -3.18
C GLU A 69 -11.78 -30.56 -3.20
N VAL A 70 -11.08 -29.49 -3.58
CA VAL A 70 -11.68 -28.15 -3.74
C VAL A 70 -12.84 -28.21 -4.72
N TRP A 71 -12.62 -28.82 -5.89
CA TRP A 71 -13.67 -28.99 -6.90
C TRP A 71 -14.83 -29.86 -6.43
N ARG A 72 -14.54 -30.88 -5.61
CA ARG A 72 -15.54 -31.82 -5.09
C ARG A 72 -16.41 -31.20 -3.99
N ASN A 73 -15.84 -30.30 -3.19
CA ASN A 73 -16.51 -29.67 -2.06
C ASN A 73 -17.12 -28.31 -2.40
N MET A 74 -16.76 -27.69 -3.53
CA MET A 74 -17.31 -26.43 -4.00
C MET A 74 -18.81 -26.56 -4.28
N PHE A 75 -19.61 -25.61 -3.75
CA PHE A 75 -21.05 -25.51 -4.06
C PHE A 75 -21.42 -24.20 -4.79
N ALA A 76 -20.59 -23.16 -4.71
CA ALA A 76 -20.82 -21.91 -5.42
C ALA A 76 -19.51 -21.22 -5.80
N ALA A 77 -19.52 -20.48 -6.90
CA ALA A 77 -18.41 -19.67 -7.38
C ALA A 77 -18.91 -18.30 -7.87
N LYS A 78 -18.33 -17.21 -7.33
CA LYS A 78 -18.67 -15.83 -7.67
C LYS A 78 -17.51 -15.15 -8.37
N LYS A 79 -17.79 -14.48 -9.50
CA LYS A 79 -16.79 -13.80 -10.32
C LYS A 79 -16.24 -12.58 -9.59
N ILE A 80 -14.93 -12.40 -9.64
CA ILE A 80 -14.25 -11.21 -9.15
C ILE A 80 -14.24 -10.16 -10.26
N LYS A 81 -14.76 -8.96 -9.98
CA LYS A 81 -14.76 -7.84 -10.92
C LYS A 81 -13.53 -6.96 -10.70
N SER A 82 -13.19 -6.12 -11.68
CA SER A 82 -12.10 -5.14 -11.54
C SER A 82 -12.29 -4.16 -10.37
N THR A 83 -13.53 -3.95 -9.92
CA THR A 83 -13.85 -3.14 -8.73
C THR A 83 -13.67 -3.86 -7.41
N ASP A 84 -13.48 -5.19 -7.45
CA ASP A 84 -13.41 -6.08 -6.29
C ASP A 84 -11.95 -6.38 -5.89
N ILE A 85 -10.99 -5.77 -6.57
CA ILE A 85 -9.57 -5.98 -6.38
C ILE A 85 -8.83 -4.64 -6.29
N THR A 86 -7.86 -4.54 -5.39
CA THR A 86 -6.99 -3.36 -5.27
C THR A 86 -5.64 -3.75 -4.66
N HIS A 87 -4.62 -2.94 -4.90
CA HIS A 87 -3.39 -3.02 -4.13
C HIS A 87 -3.66 -2.59 -2.68
N VAL A 88 -2.98 -3.24 -1.74
CA VAL A 88 -3.02 -2.88 -0.32
C VAL A 88 -1.61 -2.82 0.25
N ILE A 89 -1.46 -2.09 1.34
CA ILE A 89 -0.23 -2.04 2.13
C ILE A 89 -0.58 -2.22 3.62
N PRO A 90 0.36 -2.69 4.45
CA PRO A 90 0.16 -2.77 5.89
C PRO A 90 -0.31 -1.44 6.49
N LYS A 91 -1.27 -1.48 7.41
CA LYS A 91 -1.85 -0.29 8.03
C LYS A 91 -0.98 0.21 9.17
N VAL A 92 -0.46 1.43 9.05
CA VAL A 92 0.26 2.13 10.13
C VAL A 92 -0.54 3.35 10.55
N ASP A 93 -1.21 3.29 11.69
CA ASP A 93 -1.92 4.44 12.23
C ASP A 93 -0.96 5.47 12.84
N TRP A 94 -1.24 6.76 12.60
CA TRP A 94 -0.52 7.83 13.27
C TRP A 94 -0.92 7.92 14.74
N GLU A 95 0.06 7.97 15.64
CA GLU A 95 -0.11 8.15 17.08
C GLU A 95 0.97 9.09 17.62
N SER A 96 0.56 10.01 18.51
CA SER A 96 1.49 10.92 19.20
C SER A 96 2.44 10.14 20.11
N GLY A 97 3.70 10.56 20.17
CA GLY A 97 4.73 9.91 20.98
C GLY A 97 5.32 8.64 20.35
N LYS A 98 4.95 8.31 19.11
CA LYS A 98 5.62 7.27 18.34
C LYS A 98 6.72 7.85 17.45
N ARG A 99 7.79 7.08 17.29
CA ARG A 99 8.85 7.38 16.32
C ARG A 99 8.51 6.71 15.00
N TYR A 100 8.54 7.49 13.92
CA TYR A 100 8.43 6.99 12.55
C TYR A 100 9.79 7.04 11.86
N SER A 101 10.06 6.07 11.00
CA SER A 101 11.30 6.04 10.22
C SER A 101 11.25 7.07 9.10
N GLN A 102 12.35 7.76 8.83
CA GLN A 102 12.46 8.59 7.63
C GLN A 102 12.68 7.70 6.40
N TYR A 103 12.23 8.16 5.24
CA TYR A 103 12.62 7.57 3.96
C TYR A 103 14.13 7.66 3.76
N GLY A 104 14.74 6.58 3.27
CA GLY A 104 16.14 6.51 2.89
C GLY A 104 16.28 5.77 1.57
N ASP A 105 16.99 6.37 0.61
CA ASP A 105 17.18 5.84 -0.74
C ASP A 105 18.12 4.62 -0.79
N LEU A 106 18.97 4.48 0.24
CA LEU A 106 19.91 3.35 0.40
C LEU A 106 19.40 2.26 1.37
N ASP A 107 18.20 2.43 1.96
CA ASP A 107 17.63 1.47 2.90
C ASP A 107 16.86 0.37 2.15
N ASP A 108 17.44 -0.83 2.08
CA ASP A 108 16.85 -1.98 1.37
C ASP A 108 15.74 -2.69 2.15
N SER A 109 15.57 -2.39 3.44
CA SER A 109 14.60 -3.04 4.32
C SER A 109 13.33 -2.22 4.56
N LEU A 110 13.32 -0.95 4.13
CA LEU A 110 12.26 0.03 4.36
C LEU A 110 10.86 -0.45 3.93
N LEU A 111 10.75 -1.17 2.81
CA LEU A 111 9.46 -1.66 2.28
C LEU A 111 8.99 -2.98 2.91
N TYR A 112 9.89 -3.74 3.54
CA TYR A 112 9.60 -5.07 4.10
C TYR A 112 9.37 -4.99 5.61
N ASP A 113 10.23 -4.27 6.33
CA ASP A 113 10.20 -4.17 7.79
C ASP A 113 9.16 -3.16 8.31
N VAL A 114 8.09 -2.85 7.58
CA VAL A 114 7.17 -1.76 7.95
C VAL A 114 6.52 -1.99 9.33
N ILE A 115 6.00 -3.21 9.57
CA ILE A 115 5.26 -3.56 10.81
C ILE A 115 5.73 -4.88 11.41
N ASN A 116 5.90 -5.91 10.58
CA ASN A 116 6.10 -7.30 11.03
C ASN A 116 7.59 -7.68 11.08
N SER A 117 8.38 -6.92 11.83
CA SER A 117 9.83 -7.13 11.97
C SER A 117 10.28 -6.93 13.42
N ASP A 118 11.42 -7.52 13.79
CA ASP A 118 12.06 -7.26 15.09
C ASP A 118 12.50 -5.80 15.23
N THR A 119 12.72 -5.11 14.11
CA THR A 119 13.00 -3.67 14.04
C THR A 119 12.07 -2.98 13.05
N PRO A 120 10.80 -2.71 13.42
CA PRO A 120 9.84 -2.06 12.53
C PRO A 120 10.34 -0.70 12.06
N LYS A 121 10.16 -0.40 10.77
CA LYS A 121 10.50 0.85 10.11
C LYS A 121 9.26 1.50 9.46
N PRO A 122 8.28 1.96 10.25
CA PRO A 122 7.10 2.61 9.70
C PRO A 122 7.49 3.98 9.12
N PHE A 123 7.60 4.07 7.79
CA PHE A 123 7.98 5.30 7.08
C PHE A 123 6.79 6.04 6.45
N TYR A 124 5.58 5.51 6.61
CA TYR A 124 4.34 6.16 6.24
C TYR A 124 3.31 5.95 7.34
N VAL A 125 2.28 6.79 7.33
CA VAL A 125 1.19 6.75 8.31
C VAL A 125 -0.15 7.05 7.64
N VAL A 126 -1.22 6.50 8.20
CA VAL A 126 -2.59 6.93 7.94
C VAL A 126 -3.13 7.70 9.14
N THR A 127 -3.80 8.81 8.88
CA THR A 127 -4.48 9.62 9.89
C THR A 127 -5.95 9.22 10.04
N ASP A 128 -6.59 9.71 11.10
CA ASP A 128 -8.03 9.62 11.34
C ASP A 128 -8.89 10.22 10.21
N ASP A 129 -8.35 11.19 9.47
CA ASP A 129 -8.97 11.77 8.27
C ASP A 129 -8.75 10.93 6.98
N PHE A 130 -8.22 9.71 7.10
CA PHE A 130 -7.87 8.83 5.98
C PHE A 130 -6.79 9.37 5.03
N ASN A 131 -6.05 10.39 5.45
CA ASN A 131 -4.91 10.91 4.69
C ASN A 131 -3.68 10.04 4.96
N VAL A 132 -2.99 9.67 3.89
CA VAL A 132 -1.74 8.89 3.93
C VAL A 132 -0.56 9.82 3.70
N TYR A 133 0.39 9.79 4.63
CA TYR A 133 1.60 10.60 4.60
C TYR A 133 2.85 9.73 4.59
N LYS A 134 3.88 10.19 3.89
CA LYS A 134 5.22 9.62 3.89
C LYS A 134 6.15 10.49 4.74
N CYS A 135 6.91 9.87 5.62
CA CYS A 135 7.91 10.52 6.45
C CYS A 135 9.19 10.71 5.63
N LEU A 136 9.57 11.95 5.35
CA LEU A 136 10.82 12.25 4.65
C LEU A 136 11.96 12.58 5.62
N PHE A 137 11.62 13.12 6.79
CA PHE A 137 12.59 13.44 7.83
C PHE A 137 11.92 13.30 9.20
N ASN A 138 12.62 12.72 10.17
CA ASN A 138 12.07 12.42 11.51
C ASN A 138 12.89 13.05 12.65
N ASN A 139 13.98 13.76 12.32
CA ASN A 139 14.96 14.31 13.25
C ASN A 139 15.45 13.32 14.35
N ASN A 140 15.30 12.02 14.10
CA ASN A 140 15.56 10.95 15.05
C ASN A 140 14.89 11.15 16.44
N ILE A 141 13.67 11.71 16.49
CA ILE A 141 12.85 11.90 17.72
C ILE A 141 11.44 11.31 17.56
N GLU A 142 10.62 11.35 18.62
CA GLU A 142 9.20 10.96 18.55
C GLU A 142 8.36 12.08 17.93
N SER A 143 7.39 11.73 17.08
CA SER A 143 6.46 12.70 16.49
C SER A 143 5.35 13.03 17.48
N ASN A 144 5.06 14.32 17.64
CA ASN A 144 3.99 14.82 18.50
C ASN A 144 2.97 15.65 17.73
N ASP A 145 3.30 16.09 16.52
CA ASP A 145 2.42 16.89 15.67
C ASP A 145 1.86 16.04 14.52
N LYS A 146 0.54 15.85 14.54
CA LYS A 146 -0.16 15.10 13.50
C LYS A 146 -0.12 15.84 12.17
N PRO A 147 0.22 15.18 11.05
CA PRO A 147 0.13 15.81 9.75
C PRO A 147 -1.32 16.05 9.31
N ILE A 148 -1.60 17.26 8.80
CA ILE A 148 -2.96 17.70 8.39
C ILE A 148 -3.02 18.38 7.00
N HIS A 149 -1.89 18.67 6.37
CA HIS A 149 -1.90 19.34 5.06
C HIS A 149 -2.26 18.39 3.92
N THR A 150 -2.70 18.95 2.80
CA THR A 150 -2.86 18.25 1.51
C THR A 150 -2.01 18.90 0.41
N SER A 151 -0.95 19.63 0.81
CA SER A 151 0.02 20.22 -0.13
C SER A 151 0.68 19.15 -0.99
N THR A 152 1.00 19.49 -2.24
CA THR A 152 1.73 18.61 -3.16
C THR A 152 3.22 18.51 -2.84
N THR A 153 3.74 19.41 -2.01
CA THR A 153 5.15 19.45 -1.60
C THR A 153 5.33 19.14 -0.11
N PRO A 154 6.52 18.67 0.32
CA PRO A 154 6.74 18.30 1.71
C PRO A 154 6.60 19.49 2.64
N GLN A 155 6.00 19.30 3.82
CA GLN A 155 5.85 20.37 4.81
C GLN A 155 6.57 20.03 6.11
N PRO A 156 7.31 20.99 6.70
CA PRO A 156 7.89 20.84 8.03
C PRO A 156 6.82 21.03 9.11
N TYR A 157 6.98 20.30 10.22
CA TYR A 157 6.16 20.39 11.43
C TYR A 157 6.97 20.87 12.63
N PRO A 158 6.33 21.41 13.69
CA PRO A 158 7.03 21.94 14.86
C PRO A 158 7.88 20.92 15.61
N ASP A 159 7.49 19.64 15.60
CA ASP A 159 8.27 18.50 16.11
C ASP A 159 9.50 18.15 15.24
N GLY A 160 9.78 18.89 14.17
CA GLY A 160 10.93 18.68 13.29
C GLY A 160 10.71 17.59 12.25
N TYR A 161 9.53 16.98 12.17
CA TYR A 161 9.21 16.05 11.09
C TYR A 161 8.94 16.78 9.78
N ILE A 162 9.28 16.15 8.66
CA ILE A 162 8.86 16.57 7.33
C ILE A 162 7.98 15.48 6.73
N TRP A 163 6.71 15.82 6.50
CA TRP A 163 5.73 14.91 5.94
C TRP A 163 5.39 15.30 4.50
N GLN A 164 5.28 14.30 3.64
CA GLN A 164 4.74 14.44 2.29
C GLN A 164 3.36 13.80 2.24
N TYR A 165 2.36 14.55 1.77
CA TYR A 165 1.03 14.01 1.52
C TYR A 165 1.06 13.16 0.23
N MET A 166 0.55 11.93 0.31
CA MET A 166 0.54 11.00 -0.82
C MET A 166 -0.85 10.96 -1.47
N TYR A 167 -1.87 10.60 -0.70
CA TYR A 167 -3.27 10.52 -1.13
C TYR A 167 -4.21 10.44 0.06
N THR A 168 -5.51 10.55 -0.20
CA THR A 168 -6.58 10.29 0.79
C THR A 168 -7.34 9.04 0.37
N ILE A 169 -7.55 8.10 1.29
CA ILE A 169 -8.38 6.93 1.02
C ILE A 169 -9.84 7.39 0.94
N SER A 170 -10.51 7.07 -0.17
CA SER A 170 -11.94 7.39 -0.31
C SER A 170 -12.78 6.56 0.67
N ALA A 171 -13.88 7.11 1.17
CA ALA A 171 -14.77 6.38 2.09
C ALA A 171 -15.30 5.06 1.49
N SER A 172 -15.55 5.02 0.17
CA SER A 172 -15.93 3.80 -0.53
C SER A 172 -14.82 2.75 -0.56
N SER A 173 -13.58 3.17 -0.81
CA SER A 173 -12.41 2.27 -0.78
C SER A 173 -12.12 1.79 0.63
N ALA A 174 -12.24 2.66 1.63
CA ALA A 174 -12.05 2.31 3.03
C ALA A 174 -13.08 1.27 3.48
N PHE A 175 -14.36 1.48 3.18
CA PHE A 175 -15.42 0.54 3.52
C PHE A 175 -15.18 -0.85 2.93
N LYS A 176 -14.70 -0.91 1.68
CA LYS A 176 -14.50 -2.16 0.97
C LYS A 176 -13.18 -2.86 1.31
N PHE A 177 -12.07 -2.14 1.39
CA PHE A 177 -10.74 -2.76 1.40
C PHE A 177 -9.92 -2.50 2.66
N MET A 178 -10.35 -1.56 3.52
CA MET A 178 -9.64 -1.36 4.78
C MET A 178 -9.94 -2.53 5.74
N THR A 179 -8.90 -2.97 6.45
CA THR A 179 -8.99 -3.92 7.56
C THR A 179 -8.19 -3.36 8.75
N GLU A 180 -8.12 -4.11 9.85
CA GLU A 180 -7.24 -3.75 10.96
C GLU A 180 -5.77 -3.69 10.54
N ASN A 181 -5.38 -4.55 9.59
CA ASN A 181 -3.97 -4.75 9.20
C ASN A 181 -3.59 -4.12 7.86
N PHE A 182 -4.55 -3.72 7.02
CA PHE A 182 -4.28 -3.27 5.65
C PHE A 182 -5.11 -2.04 5.26
N ILE A 183 -4.50 -1.17 4.45
CA ILE A 183 -5.15 -0.03 3.79
C ILE A 183 -5.02 -0.16 2.26
N PRO A 184 -6.03 0.28 1.49
CA PRO A 184 -5.96 0.28 0.03
C PRO A 184 -5.05 1.38 -0.49
N ILE A 185 -4.31 1.06 -1.54
CA ILE A 185 -3.47 1.98 -2.29
C ILE A 185 -3.76 1.88 -3.78
N GLN A 186 -3.65 3.01 -4.48
CA GLN A 186 -3.83 3.06 -5.93
C GLN A 186 -2.94 4.15 -6.50
N THR A 187 -2.63 4.03 -7.79
CA THR A 187 -2.03 5.08 -8.61
C THR A 187 -3.03 5.39 -9.72
N LEU A 188 -3.29 6.67 -9.99
CA LEU A 188 -4.24 7.07 -11.03
C LEU A 188 -3.52 7.16 -12.38
N ASP A 189 -3.99 6.41 -13.36
CA ASP A 189 -3.43 6.41 -14.73
C ASP A 189 -3.98 7.54 -15.61
N VAL A 190 -5.17 8.04 -15.26
CA VAL A 190 -5.88 9.08 -16.00
C VAL A 190 -6.35 10.19 -15.08
N GLU A 191 -6.39 11.40 -15.63
CA GLU A 191 -6.91 12.58 -14.91
C GLU A 191 -8.38 12.35 -14.54
N PRO A 192 -8.76 12.56 -13.26
CA PRO A 192 -10.15 12.44 -12.82
C PRO A 192 -10.98 13.62 -13.34
N VAL A 193 -11.52 13.49 -14.55
CA VAL A 193 -12.37 14.51 -15.17
C VAL A 193 -13.68 14.65 -14.41
N GLY A 194 -14.03 15.88 -14.02
CA GLY A 194 -15.31 16.20 -13.34
C GLY A 194 -15.30 15.99 -11.82
N ALA A 195 -14.16 15.59 -11.23
CA ALA A 195 -14.00 15.53 -9.79
C ALA A 195 -13.76 16.94 -9.20
N GLY A 196 -14.42 17.27 -8.09
CA GLY A 196 -14.23 18.56 -7.42
C GLY A 196 -12.78 18.75 -6.94
N ASN A 197 -12.30 19.99 -6.88
CA ASN A 197 -10.89 20.29 -6.53
C ASN A 197 -10.42 19.71 -5.19
N CYS A 198 -11.34 19.49 -4.24
CA CYS A 198 -11.04 18.91 -2.93
C CYS A 198 -11.38 17.42 -2.84
N SER A 199 -11.71 16.75 -3.94
CA SER A 199 -11.94 15.29 -3.93
C SER A 199 -10.61 14.57 -3.71
N SER A 200 -10.65 13.41 -3.04
CA SER A 200 -9.46 12.59 -2.80
C SER A 200 -8.72 12.23 -4.09
N THR A 201 -9.45 11.93 -5.17
CA THR A 201 -8.88 11.62 -6.49
C THR A 201 -8.16 12.81 -7.12
N ASN A 202 -8.68 14.03 -6.99
CA ASN A 202 -8.06 15.22 -7.56
C ASN A 202 -6.84 15.64 -6.74
N LEU A 203 -6.92 15.56 -5.41
CA LEU A 203 -5.77 15.79 -4.52
C LEU A 203 -4.62 14.82 -4.84
N GLN A 204 -4.91 13.52 -4.99
CA GLN A 204 -3.92 12.53 -5.40
C GLN A 204 -3.34 12.84 -6.79
N TRP A 205 -4.19 13.18 -7.77
CA TRP A 205 -3.73 13.54 -9.11
C TRP A 205 -2.77 14.74 -9.12
N ASN A 206 -3.07 15.76 -8.30
CA ASN A 206 -2.22 16.95 -8.18
C ASN A 206 -0.84 16.60 -7.60
N VAL A 207 -0.77 15.73 -6.60
CA VAL A 207 0.51 15.20 -6.06
C VAL A 207 1.28 14.46 -7.15
N GLN A 208 0.63 13.51 -7.84
CA GLN A 208 1.26 12.74 -8.91
C GLN A 208 1.81 13.62 -10.03
N ASN A 209 1.06 14.64 -10.43
CA ASN A 209 1.44 15.53 -11.52
C ASN A 209 2.57 16.48 -11.11
N GLU A 210 2.55 17.01 -9.88
CA GLU A 210 3.65 17.83 -9.34
C GLU A 210 4.95 17.02 -9.30
N ALA A 211 4.89 15.82 -8.72
CA ALA A 211 6.03 14.93 -8.61
C ALA A 211 6.63 14.64 -9.99
N LYS A 212 5.81 14.21 -10.95
CA LYS A 212 6.26 13.90 -12.32
C LYS A 212 6.87 15.11 -13.04
N THR A 213 6.38 16.31 -12.77
CA THR A 213 6.80 17.54 -13.46
C THR A 213 8.05 18.16 -12.85
N PHE A 214 8.13 18.20 -11.51
CA PHE A 214 9.13 18.98 -10.77
C PHE A 214 9.90 18.18 -9.71
N GLY A 215 9.46 16.96 -9.37
CA GLY A 215 10.07 16.13 -8.34
C GLY A 215 11.20 15.21 -8.83
N GLN A 216 11.43 15.12 -10.13
CA GLN A 216 12.47 14.24 -10.69
C GLN A 216 13.88 14.66 -10.24
N GLY A 217 14.44 13.87 -9.31
CA GLY A 217 15.74 14.16 -8.72
C GLY A 217 15.78 15.48 -7.96
N ARG A 218 14.65 15.92 -7.36
CA ARG A 218 14.60 17.09 -6.49
C ARG A 218 15.05 16.68 -5.08
N ILE A 219 16.05 17.33 -4.53
CA ILE A 219 16.50 17.06 -3.17
C ILE A 219 15.51 17.69 -2.20
N ASP A 220 14.72 16.90 -1.50
CA ASP A 220 13.77 17.41 -0.50
C ASP A 220 14.37 17.43 0.91
N VAL A 221 15.28 16.50 1.22
CA VAL A 221 15.86 16.34 2.56
C VAL A 221 17.37 16.06 2.49
N ILE A 222 18.11 16.74 3.36
CA ILE A 222 19.50 16.41 3.70
C ILE A 222 19.50 16.04 5.17
N SER A 223 19.70 14.75 5.45
CA SER A 223 19.58 14.21 6.81
C SER A 223 20.97 14.01 7.43
N ARG A 224 21.05 14.18 8.75
CA ARG A 224 22.28 13.94 9.48
C ARG A 224 22.55 12.44 9.59
N ARG A 225 23.81 12.03 9.43
CA ARG A 225 24.21 10.64 9.66
C ARG A 225 24.45 10.41 11.15
N TYR A 226 23.80 9.38 11.72
CA TYR A 226 23.88 9.02 13.14
C TYR A 226 24.66 7.72 13.40
N ALA A 227 25.76 7.49 12.70
CA ALA A 227 26.64 6.36 13.03
C ALA A 227 27.51 6.68 14.25
N SER A 228 27.89 5.67 15.04
CA SER A 228 28.66 5.83 16.29
C SER A 228 30.06 6.47 16.12
N ALA A 229 30.56 6.60 14.89
CA ALA A 229 31.83 7.25 14.55
C ALA A 229 31.67 8.64 13.90
N ASP A 230 30.43 9.07 13.62
CA ASP A 230 30.15 10.35 12.95
C ASP A 230 29.92 11.46 13.97
N SER A 231 30.49 12.64 13.70
CA SER A 231 30.33 13.83 14.57
C SER A 231 29.30 14.79 13.98
N SER A 232 28.68 15.63 14.83
CA SER A 232 27.88 16.81 14.40
C SER A 232 28.71 17.86 13.63
N GLY A 233 30.00 17.59 13.45
CA GLY A 233 31.03 18.57 13.20
C GLY A 233 31.21 19.53 14.37
N ASP A 234 32.24 20.36 14.30
CA ASP A 234 32.56 21.38 15.31
C ASP A 234 33.39 22.49 14.67
N GLY A 235 33.45 23.67 15.29
CA GLY A 235 34.23 24.81 14.84
C GLY A 235 33.59 25.61 13.69
N TYR A 236 32.32 25.37 13.38
CA TYR A 236 31.60 26.14 12.36
C TYR A 236 31.30 27.55 12.82
N VAL A 237 31.56 28.53 11.95
CA VAL A 237 31.38 29.94 12.26
C VAL A 237 29.93 30.34 12.03
N PHE A 238 29.33 30.96 13.04
CA PHE A 238 27.97 31.47 13.00
C PHE A 238 27.92 32.89 13.57
N THR A 239 27.25 33.81 12.87
CA THR A 239 26.95 35.13 13.43
C THR A 239 25.69 35.73 12.81
N SER A 240 25.14 36.75 13.45
CA SER A 240 23.96 37.49 12.97
C SER A 240 24.25 38.97 12.92
N ALA A 241 23.72 39.65 11.91
CA ALA A 241 23.90 41.09 11.71
C ALA A 241 22.60 41.75 11.20
N VAL A 242 22.44 43.05 11.42
CA VAL A 242 21.27 43.81 10.96
C VAL A 242 21.65 44.65 9.76
N ILE A 243 20.89 44.54 8.67
CA ILE A 243 21.08 45.31 7.44
C ILE A 243 20.85 46.80 7.72
N SER A 244 21.82 47.63 7.34
CA SER A 244 21.73 49.09 7.32
C SER A 244 21.29 49.61 5.95
N SER A 245 21.96 49.13 4.88
CA SER A 245 21.63 49.49 3.51
C SER A 245 22.09 48.41 2.53
N ILE A 246 21.48 48.39 1.35
CA ILE A 246 21.83 47.47 0.26
C ILE A 246 22.08 48.30 -1.00
N SER A 247 23.18 48.04 -1.67
CA SER A 247 23.54 48.63 -2.97
C SER A 247 23.79 47.51 -3.96
N ASN A 248 23.20 47.60 -5.15
CA ASN A 248 23.35 46.57 -6.19
C ASN A 248 24.19 47.10 -7.35
N VAL A 249 25.06 46.25 -7.86
CA VAL A 249 25.77 46.41 -9.13
C VAL A 249 25.25 45.31 -10.06
N THR A 250 24.39 45.70 -10.99
CA THR A 250 23.89 44.77 -12.01
C THR A 250 24.92 44.59 -13.11
N ASP A 251 25.03 43.37 -13.64
CA ASP A 251 25.91 43.03 -14.76
C ASP A 251 27.41 43.29 -14.51
N ASP A 252 27.98 42.81 -13.39
CA ASP A 252 29.44 42.76 -13.24
C ASP A 252 30.02 41.90 -14.38
N PRO A 253 31.01 42.41 -15.14
CA PRO A 253 31.53 41.75 -16.33
C PRO A 253 32.26 40.43 -16.04
N THR A 254 32.56 40.14 -14.77
CA THR A 254 33.31 38.94 -14.34
C THR A 254 32.39 37.96 -13.64
N ASP A 255 31.51 38.47 -12.77
CA ASP A 255 30.79 37.65 -11.78
C ASP A 255 29.25 37.75 -11.87
N GLY A 256 28.71 38.51 -12.83
CA GLY A 256 27.27 38.72 -12.98
C GLY A 256 26.71 39.74 -11.97
N ASP A 257 25.46 39.60 -11.56
CA ASP A 257 24.90 40.53 -10.56
C ASP A 257 25.64 40.40 -9.22
N LEU A 258 26.05 41.52 -8.64
CA LEU A 258 26.68 41.60 -7.32
C LEU A 258 25.95 42.60 -6.44
N THR A 259 25.67 42.22 -5.19
CA THR A 259 25.03 43.13 -4.24
C THR A 259 25.92 43.34 -3.01
N THR A 260 26.15 44.58 -2.62
CA THR A 260 26.81 44.96 -1.37
C THR A 260 25.78 45.25 -0.29
N ILE A 261 25.82 44.46 0.79
CA ILE A 261 25.04 44.64 2.01
C ILE A 261 25.94 45.36 3.02
N THR A 262 25.52 46.52 3.50
CA THR A 262 26.18 47.21 4.63
C THR A 262 25.41 46.91 5.90
N ILE A 263 26.09 46.43 6.94
CA ILE A 263 25.49 46.09 8.23
C ILE A 263 25.67 47.21 9.27
N THR A 264 24.77 47.26 10.26
CA THR A 264 24.77 48.33 11.27
C THR A 264 25.85 48.12 12.35
N THR A 265 26.27 46.88 12.55
CA THR A 265 27.25 46.47 13.57
C THR A 265 28.62 46.19 12.95
N THR A 266 29.68 46.27 13.74
CA THR A 266 31.02 45.80 13.34
C THR A 266 31.26 44.40 13.93
N LEU A 267 31.56 43.43 13.09
CA LEU A 267 31.78 42.02 13.47
C LEU A 267 33.22 41.76 13.98
N ASN A 268 34.11 42.76 13.89
CA ASN A 268 35.49 42.73 14.40
C ASN A 268 36.40 41.62 13.82
N MET A 269 36.08 41.13 12.62
CA MET A 269 36.90 40.17 11.90
C MET A 269 37.74 40.85 10.81
N SER A 270 38.84 40.22 10.43
CA SER A 270 39.69 40.68 9.33
C SER A 270 38.97 40.59 7.98
N ASN A 271 39.38 41.43 7.03
CA ASN A 271 38.89 41.34 5.64
C ASN A 271 39.10 39.93 5.10
N GLY A 272 38.10 39.44 4.36
CA GLY A 272 38.10 38.11 3.76
C GLY A 272 37.75 36.94 4.69
N TYR A 273 37.46 37.18 5.98
CA TYR A 273 37.19 36.09 6.93
C TYR A 273 35.94 35.27 6.56
N TYR A 274 34.88 35.93 6.10
CA TYR A 274 33.61 35.31 5.74
C TYR A 274 33.48 34.98 4.24
N ASP A 275 34.56 35.09 3.46
CA ASP A 275 34.52 34.81 2.03
C ASP A 275 34.17 33.34 1.77
N GLY A 276 33.24 33.09 0.83
CA GLY A 276 32.74 31.76 0.53
C GLY A 276 31.67 31.22 1.49
N MET A 277 31.37 31.93 2.60
CA MET A 277 30.24 31.62 3.47
C MET A 277 28.91 32.12 2.89
N THR A 278 27.78 31.81 3.53
CA THR A 278 26.44 32.16 3.06
C THR A 278 25.79 33.21 3.95
N VAL A 279 25.21 34.24 3.33
CA VAL A 279 24.24 35.15 3.96
C VAL A 279 22.84 34.57 3.78
N PHE A 280 22.18 34.24 4.87
CA PHE A 280 20.79 33.81 4.89
C PHE A 280 19.90 34.89 5.53
N SER A 281 18.76 35.20 4.91
CA SER A 281 17.72 36.01 5.54
C SER A 281 16.53 35.13 5.92
N PRO A 282 16.31 34.88 7.23
CA PRO A 282 15.17 34.09 7.70
C PRO A 282 13.82 34.70 7.30
N SER A 283 13.74 36.03 7.18
CA SER A 283 12.49 36.73 6.86
C SER A 283 11.99 36.52 5.43
N SER A 284 12.89 36.25 4.49
CA SER A 284 12.57 36.08 3.07
C SER A 284 12.90 34.68 2.55
N SER A 285 13.45 33.79 3.39
CA SER A 285 13.95 32.47 3.01
C SER A 285 14.89 32.49 1.80
N LYS A 286 15.79 33.49 1.74
CA LYS A 286 16.77 33.64 0.65
C LYS A 286 18.18 33.51 1.19
N ALA A 287 19.04 32.86 0.40
CA ALA A 287 20.44 32.66 0.70
C ALA A 287 21.31 33.15 -0.46
N PHE A 288 22.46 33.75 -0.14
CA PHE A 288 23.43 34.24 -1.12
C PHE A 288 24.86 33.94 -0.65
N VAL A 289 25.74 33.51 -1.55
CA VAL A 289 27.15 33.23 -1.23
C VAL A 289 27.93 34.54 -1.18
N ILE A 290 28.77 34.69 -0.16
CA ILE A 290 29.64 35.84 0.07
C ILE A 290 30.82 35.76 -0.89
N LYS A 291 30.95 36.79 -1.73
CA LYS A 291 32.14 37.01 -2.56
C LYS A 291 33.26 37.67 -1.77
N GLY A 292 32.92 38.66 -0.94
CA GLY A 292 33.91 39.45 -0.21
C GLY A 292 33.36 40.10 1.07
N TYR A 293 34.11 40.00 2.16
CA TYR A 293 33.86 40.73 3.40
C TYR A 293 34.94 41.80 3.65
N THR A 294 34.51 43.03 3.89
CA THR A 294 35.38 44.17 4.23
C THR A 294 34.91 44.84 5.51
N GLN A 295 35.81 44.91 6.49
CA GLN A 295 35.59 45.70 7.70
C GLN A 295 35.68 47.19 7.35
N ALA A 296 34.68 47.99 7.75
CA ALA A 296 34.61 49.40 7.38
C ALA A 296 34.13 50.31 8.53
N THR A 297 34.69 51.52 8.58
CA THR A 297 34.28 52.56 9.52
C THR A 297 32.92 53.12 9.11
N GLY A 298 31.84 52.66 9.74
CA GLY A 298 30.46 53.02 9.38
C GLY A 298 29.52 51.83 9.16
N GLY A 299 30.02 50.61 9.36
CA GLY A 299 29.28 49.37 9.15
C GLY A 299 30.02 48.47 8.17
N ASP A 300 30.21 47.20 8.51
CA ASP A 300 30.96 46.29 7.64
C ASP A 300 30.19 46.04 6.33
N GLN A 301 30.94 45.75 5.27
CA GLN A 301 30.41 45.52 3.93
C GLN A 301 30.55 44.06 3.55
N ILE A 302 29.45 43.46 3.11
CA ILE A 302 29.36 42.08 2.63
C ILE A 302 28.91 42.12 1.18
N GLU A 303 29.79 41.75 0.26
CA GLU A 303 29.47 41.58 -1.16
C GLU A 303 29.03 40.14 -1.41
N VAL A 304 27.87 39.95 -2.04
CA VAL A 304 27.30 38.64 -2.35
C VAL A 304 27.07 38.46 -3.85
N TYR A 305 27.15 37.22 -4.31
CA TYR A 305 26.73 36.86 -5.67
C TYR A 305 25.21 36.92 -5.79
N GLY A 306 24.73 37.53 -6.87
CA GLY A 306 23.33 37.71 -7.20
C GLY A 306 22.71 38.98 -6.64
N ASN A 307 21.44 39.17 -6.98
CA ASN A 307 20.65 40.32 -6.57
C ASN A 307 19.95 40.06 -5.22
N SER A 308 20.47 40.67 -4.15
CA SER A 308 19.88 40.62 -2.80
C SER A 308 19.07 41.87 -2.44
N THR A 309 18.68 42.68 -3.44
CA THR A 309 17.80 43.83 -3.21
C THR A 309 16.44 43.38 -2.65
N GLY A 310 15.92 44.15 -1.70
CA GLY A 310 14.66 43.84 -1.01
C GLY A 310 14.80 42.98 0.25
N LEU A 311 16.02 42.51 0.59
CA LEU A 311 16.26 41.99 1.95
C LEU A 311 16.12 43.11 2.98
N THR A 312 15.55 42.78 4.14
CA THR A 312 15.40 43.71 5.26
C THR A 312 15.63 42.98 6.58
N GLY A 313 15.93 43.72 7.64
CA GLY A 313 16.03 43.16 9.00
C GLY A 313 17.34 42.41 9.26
N THR A 314 17.24 41.33 10.03
CA THR A 314 18.39 40.52 10.47
C THR A 314 18.77 39.50 9.41
N ILE A 315 20.06 39.38 9.15
CA ILE A 315 20.69 38.32 8.36
C ILE A 315 21.56 37.46 9.27
N GLN A 316 21.73 36.21 8.84
CA GLN A 316 22.64 35.24 9.45
C GLN A 316 23.78 34.95 8.48
N ILE A 317 24.99 34.91 8.99
CA ILE A 317 26.17 34.45 8.25
C ILE A 317 26.48 33.05 8.73
N LEU A 318 26.36 32.10 7.80
CA LEU A 318 26.39 30.65 8.03
C LEU A 318 27.45 29.99 7.14
N PRO A 319 27.96 28.80 7.50
CA PRO A 319 28.71 27.98 6.54
C PRO A 319 27.87 27.74 5.27
N THR A 320 28.53 27.67 4.13
CA THR A 320 27.85 27.36 2.86
C THR A 320 27.68 25.86 2.72
N VAL A 321 26.44 25.41 2.50
CA VAL A 321 26.15 24.02 2.13
C VAL A 321 26.42 23.85 0.65
N VAL A 322 27.40 23.03 0.31
CA VAL A 322 27.72 22.67 -1.07
C VAL A 322 27.21 21.27 -1.33
N VAL A 323 26.37 21.13 -2.35
CA VAL A 323 25.86 19.84 -2.79
C VAL A 323 26.47 19.53 -4.16
N ASP A 324 27.37 18.57 -4.17
CA ASP A 324 28.05 18.10 -5.37
C ASP A 324 27.32 16.88 -5.93
N GLY A 325 26.87 16.95 -7.18
CA GLY A 325 26.08 15.91 -7.83
C GLY A 325 25.93 16.15 -9.33
N ASP A 326 25.08 15.34 -9.96
CA ASP A 326 24.78 15.41 -11.40
C ASP A 326 23.57 16.32 -11.75
N GLY A 327 22.82 16.76 -10.73
CA GLY A 327 21.73 17.72 -10.87
C GLY A 327 22.17 19.19 -10.78
N THR A 328 21.19 20.09 -10.85
CA THR A 328 21.45 21.54 -10.77
C THR A 328 20.40 22.28 -9.94
N GLY A 329 20.78 23.46 -9.42
CA GLY A 329 19.84 24.42 -8.84
C GLY A 329 19.49 24.20 -7.36
N VAL A 330 20.13 23.25 -6.68
CA VAL A 330 19.94 23.08 -5.23
C VAL A 330 20.47 24.28 -4.45
N GLN A 331 19.70 24.72 -3.47
CA GLN A 331 20.12 25.69 -2.46
C GLN A 331 19.68 25.20 -1.09
N ALA A 332 20.62 25.14 -0.16
CA ALA A 332 20.38 24.73 1.21
C ALA A 332 21.20 25.59 2.18
N VAL A 333 20.74 25.68 3.42
CA VAL A 333 21.42 26.40 4.50
C VAL A 333 21.51 25.52 5.73
N PRO A 334 22.60 25.57 6.51
CA PRO A 334 22.68 24.80 7.74
C PRO A 334 21.86 25.50 8.82
N VAL A 335 21.26 24.71 9.70
CA VAL A 335 20.68 25.16 10.96
C VAL A 335 21.69 24.84 12.05
N MET A 336 22.21 25.88 12.70
CA MET A 336 23.22 25.75 13.75
C MET A 336 22.59 25.27 15.05
N GLY A 337 23.36 24.55 15.87
CA GLY A 337 22.94 24.09 17.19
C GLY A 337 22.56 25.24 18.13
N ALA A 338 21.67 24.96 19.08
CA ALA A 338 21.21 25.93 20.06
C ALA A 338 22.30 26.28 21.08
N SER A 339 22.35 27.55 21.50
CA SER A 339 23.39 28.12 22.36
C SER A 339 23.27 27.74 23.85
N ASP A 340 22.29 26.92 24.21
CA ASP A 340 22.00 26.50 25.59
C ASP A 340 22.99 25.45 26.13
N ASN A 341 23.80 24.84 25.25
CA ASN A 341 25.04 24.16 25.62
C ASN A 341 26.22 24.76 24.83
N ALA A 342 27.19 25.34 25.52
CA ALA A 342 28.35 26.03 24.91
C ALA A 342 29.26 25.12 24.04
N SER A 343 29.03 23.81 24.01
CA SER A 343 29.70 22.85 23.11
C SER A 343 29.00 22.69 21.77
N ASP A 344 27.74 23.14 21.63
CA ASP A 344 26.88 22.84 20.47
C ASP A 344 26.65 24.06 19.55
N GLU A 345 27.02 25.27 20.00
CA GLU A 345 26.85 26.53 19.27
C GLU A 345 27.62 26.56 17.93
N ASN A 346 28.72 25.80 17.83
CA ASN A 346 29.55 25.70 16.63
C ASN A 346 29.35 24.38 15.85
N GLN A 347 28.26 23.67 16.13
CA GLN A 347 27.88 22.43 15.42
C GLN A 347 26.71 22.68 14.45
N ILE A 348 26.59 21.83 13.43
CA ILE A 348 25.45 21.84 12.51
C ILE A 348 24.42 20.83 13.02
N ASP A 349 23.23 21.31 13.37
CA ASP A 349 22.15 20.49 13.91
C ASP A 349 21.36 19.81 12.77
N SER A 350 20.91 20.61 11.80
CA SER A 350 20.17 20.14 10.62
C SER A 350 20.49 20.98 9.38
N VAL A 351 19.97 20.58 8.21
CA VAL A 351 20.12 21.34 6.96
C VAL A 351 18.74 21.63 6.39
N LEU A 352 18.45 22.90 6.16
CA LEU A 352 17.21 23.36 5.54
C LEU A 352 17.41 23.52 4.03
N VAL A 353 16.66 22.76 3.25
CA VAL A 353 16.65 22.90 1.79
C VAL A 353 15.67 24.02 1.40
N LEU A 354 16.19 25.06 0.73
CA LEU A 354 15.41 26.20 0.24
C LEU A 354 14.88 25.97 -1.18
N ASN A 355 15.69 25.31 -2.00
CA ASN A 355 15.34 24.85 -3.34
C ASN A 355 16.00 23.49 -3.57
N GLY A 356 15.21 22.46 -3.88
CA GLY A 356 15.73 21.11 -4.09
C GLY A 356 16.43 20.88 -5.43
N GLY A 357 16.38 21.86 -6.33
CA GLY A 357 16.92 21.71 -7.69
C GLY A 357 16.21 20.62 -8.49
N SER A 358 16.90 20.06 -9.48
CA SER A 358 16.35 18.98 -10.32
C SER A 358 17.46 18.12 -10.93
N GLY A 359 17.10 16.88 -11.28
CA GLY A 359 17.97 15.97 -12.04
C GLY A 359 19.05 15.26 -11.24
N TYR A 360 19.02 15.32 -9.90
CA TYR A 360 19.97 14.58 -9.08
C TYR A 360 19.66 13.07 -9.08
N THR A 361 20.64 12.25 -9.46
CA THR A 361 20.65 10.79 -9.25
C THR A 361 21.73 10.38 -8.26
N THR A 362 22.71 11.24 -8.05
CA THR A 362 23.76 11.11 -7.05
C THR A 362 24.08 12.50 -6.50
N ALA A 363 24.22 12.60 -5.19
CA ALA A 363 24.62 13.83 -4.54
C ALA A 363 25.40 13.54 -3.26
N THR A 364 26.35 14.40 -2.96
CA THR A 364 27.08 14.44 -1.71
C THR A 364 27.06 15.86 -1.17
N VAL A 365 27.16 16.01 0.15
CA VAL A 365 27.13 17.31 0.81
C VAL A 365 28.44 17.59 1.51
N SER A 366 28.92 18.81 1.38
CA SER A 366 30.06 19.35 2.10
C SER A 366 29.76 20.77 2.60
N PHE A 367 30.59 21.26 3.51
CA PHE A 367 30.38 22.57 4.12
C PHE A 367 31.63 23.44 3.93
N VAL A 368 31.44 24.65 3.44
CA VAL A 368 32.50 25.66 3.33
C VAL A 368 32.35 26.63 4.50
N ASN A 369 33.38 26.73 5.32
CA ASN A 369 33.43 27.60 6.50
C ASN A 369 34.44 28.76 6.30
N ALA A 370 34.52 29.66 7.28
CA ALA A 370 35.51 30.74 7.30
C ALA A 370 36.95 30.22 7.12
N SER A 371 37.72 30.92 6.30
CA SER A 371 39.02 30.48 5.76
C SER A 371 40.10 30.14 6.80
N THR A 372 40.00 30.66 8.03
CA THR A 372 40.98 30.41 9.10
C THR A 372 40.40 29.64 10.29
N ALA A 373 39.14 29.19 10.21
CA ALA A 373 38.52 28.39 11.26
C ALA A 373 38.87 26.91 11.09
N THR A 374 39.30 26.26 12.16
CA THR A 374 39.51 24.80 12.17
C THR A 374 38.18 24.11 12.45
N THR A 375 37.75 23.26 11.53
CA THR A 375 36.50 22.49 11.66
C THR A 375 36.76 21.01 11.82
N VAL A 376 35.84 20.34 12.50
CA VAL A 376 35.61 18.90 12.32
C VAL A 376 34.42 18.77 11.37
N ASP A 377 34.56 17.95 10.32
CA ASP A 377 33.51 17.82 9.31
C ASP A 377 32.24 17.18 9.90
N ALA A 378 31.12 17.85 9.71
CA ALA A 378 29.82 17.25 9.94
C ALA A 378 29.51 16.23 8.83
N LYS A 379 28.81 15.13 9.19
CA LYS A 379 28.42 14.09 8.24
C LYS A 379 26.91 14.09 8.02
N PHE A 380 26.54 14.34 6.78
CA PHE A 380 25.16 14.40 6.30
C PHE A 380 25.02 13.58 5.02
N ASP A 381 23.82 13.05 4.81
CA ASP A 381 23.43 12.29 3.64
C ASP A 381 22.36 13.06 2.88
N VAL A 382 22.56 13.17 1.57
CA VAL A 382 21.56 13.72 0.67
C VAL A 382 20.63 12.58 0.27
N ILE A 383 19.36 12.69 0.61
CA ILE A 383 18.37 11.63 0.33
C ILE A 383 17.76 11.90 -1.03
N ILE A 384 17.93 10.94 -1.96
CA ILE A 384 17.45 11.07 -3.33
C ILE A 384 16.01 10.52 -3.43
N PRO A 385 15.05 11.27 -4.02
CA PRO A 385 13.70 10.75 -4.18
C PRO A 385 13.65 9.60 -5.20
N PRO A 386 12.60 8.77 -5.20
CA PRO A 386 12.34 7.81 -6.25
C PRO A 386 12.28 8.47 -7.63
N ILE A 387 12.53 7.68 -8.68
CA ILE A 387 12.36 8.15 -10.06
C ILE A 387 10.91 8.62 -10.24
N GLY A 388 10.73 9.85 -10.72
CA GLY A 388 9.42 10.49 -10.81
C GLY A 388 9.08 11.42 -9.64
N GLY A 389 9.87 11.44 -8.57
CA GLY A 389 9.62 12.26 -7.37
C GLY A 389 8.64 11.61 -6.39
N HIS A 390 8.60 12.14 -5.17
CA HIS A 390 7.71 11.64 -4.11
C HIS A 390 6.23 11.85 -4.44
N GLY A 391 5.45 10.77 -4.41
CA GLY A 391 4.02 10.76 -4.70
C GLY A 391 3.69 10.55 -6.19
N SER A 392 4.69 10.27 -7.04
CA SER A 392 4.46 10.03 -8.48
C SER A 392 3.77 8.70 -8.76
N ASP A 393 4.10 7.68 -7.97
CA ASP A 393 3.46 6.36 -7.95
C ASP A 393 3.42 5.84 -6.51
N ALA A 394 2.28 6.05 -5.85
CA ALA A 394 2.12 5.66 -4.45
C ALA A 394 2.24 4.14 -4.27
N VAL A 395 1.72 3.34 -5.22
CA VAL A 395 1.79 1.88 -5.19
C VAL A 395 3.25 1.41 -5.18
N GLU A 396 4.09 2.00 -6.03
CA GLU A 396 5.51 1.63 -6.06
C GLU A 396 6.27 2.13 -4.83
N GLU A 397 6.00 3.36 -4.39
CA GLU A 397 6.75 4.00 -3.30
C GLU A 397 6.44 3.47 -1.90
N LEU A 398 5.20 3.01 -1.65
CA LEU A 398 4.77 2.54 -0.34
C LEU A 398 4.78 1.00 -0.21
N GLY A 399 5.23 0.29 -1.25
CA GLY A 399 5.35 -1.17 -1.22
C GLY A 399 4.04 -1.90 -1.48
N GLY A 400 3.28 -1.51 -2.50
CA GLY A 400 2.05 -2.18 -2.94
C GLY A 400 2.30 -3.52 -3.63
N PHE A 401 3.01 -4.44 -2.99
CA PHE A 401 3.19 -5.83 -3.45
C PHE A 401 2.15 -6.79 -2.88
N PHE A 402 1.23 -6.31 -2.03
CA PHE A 402 0.05 -7.05 -1.63
C PHE A 402 -1.16 -6.63 -2.47
N VAL A 403 -1.99 -7.60 -2.82
CA VAL A 403 -3.25 -7.40 -3.52
C VAL A 403 -4.39 -7.95 -2.67
N MET A 404 -5.42 -7.15 -2.45
CA MET A 404 -6.63 -7.59 -1.76
C MET A 404 -7.76 -7.79 -2.74
N ILE A 405 -8.40 -8.94 -2.65
CA ILE A 405 -9.66 -9.27 -3.32
C ILE A 405 -10.75 -9.21 -2.25
N ASN A 406 -11.81 -8.44 -2.50
CA ASN A 406 -13.03 -8.42 -1.70
C ASN A 406 -14.18 -8.98 -2.54
N THR A 407 -14.62 -10.18 -2.18
CA THR A 407 -15.83 -10.78 -2.75
C THR A 407 -16.94 -10.78 -1.70
N LYS A 408 -18.06 -10.16 -2.06
CA LYS A 408 -19.25 -10.07 -1.21
C LYS A 408 -20.30 -11.08 -1.63
N PHE A 409 -20.73 -11.95 -0.72
CA PHE A 409 -21.91 -12.80 -0.89
C PHE A 409 -23.06 -12.16 -0.10
N GLU A 410 -24.16 -11.86 -0.77
CA GLU A 410 -25.29 -11.13 -0.17
C GLU A 410 -26.55 -11.98 -0.20
N TYR A 411 -27.19 -12.16 0.96
CA TYR A 411 -28.56 -12.65 1.07
C TYR A 411 -28.80 -13.92 0.23
N ASN A 412 -30.02 -14.06 -0.30
CA ASN A 412 -30.34 -14.95 -1.40
C ASN A 412 -30.09 -14.25 -2.74
N GLU A 413 -28.84 -14.03 -3.14
CA GLU A 413 -28.53 -13.55 -4.48
C GLU A 413 -29.11 -14.55 -5.51
N SER A 414 -30.29 -14.21 -6.02
CA SER A 414 -31.05 -14.97 -7.01
C SER A 414 -30.89 -14.26 -8.34
N THR A 415 -30.02 -14.79 -9.18
CA THR A 415 -30.04 -14.44 -10.62
C THR A 415 -31.03 -15.40 -11.30
N THR A 416 -31.57 -15.05 -12.47
CA THR A 416 -32.55 -15.88 -13.19
C THR A 416 -32.16 -17.37 -13.20
N GLY A 417 -32.86 -18.19 -12.38
CA GLY A 417 -32.63 -19.63 -12.27
C GLY A 417 -31.48 -20.09 -11.36
N LYS A 418 -30.76 -19.17 -10.71
CA LYS A 418 -29.62 -19.47 -9.83
C LYS A 418 -29.84 -18.88 -8.45
N ASN A 419 -30.15 -19.74 -7.49
CA ASN A 419 -30.26 -19.34 -6.09
C ASN A 419 -28.99 -19.77 -5.36
N LEU A 420 -28.23 -18.81 -4.85
CA LEU A 420 -27.09 -19.11 -4.00
C LEU A 420 -27.56 -19.80 -2.70
N PRO A 421 -27.01 -20.97 -2.30
CA PRO A 421 -27.41 -21.66 -1.08
C PRO A 421 -27.12 -20.81 0.17
N VAL A 422 -28.12 -20.63 1.03
CA VAL A 422 -28.05 -19.78 2.23
C VAL A 422 -28.35 -20.55 3.52
N ALA A 423 -28.72 -21.82 3.41
CA ALA A 423 -29.16 -22.65 4.53
C ALA A 423 -28.03 -23.44 5.21
N ASN A 424 -26.79 -23.33 4.72
CA ASN A 424 -25.69 -24.18 5.14
C ASN A 424 -24.40 -23.38 5.41
N ASP A 425 -23.46 -24.04 6.06
CA ASP A 425 -22.15 -23.55 6.39
C ASP A 425 -21.17 -23.70 5.22
N TYR A 426 -20.11 -22.91 5.22
CA TYR A 426 -18.93 -23.14 4.40
C TYR A 426 -17.66 -23.08 5.23
N ARG A 427 -16.68 -23.91 4.86
CA ARG A 427 -15.39 -24.08 5.56
C ARG A 427 -14.18 -23.89 4.66
N GLN A 428 -14.40 -23.84 3.36
CA GLN A 428 -13.36 -23.68 2.36
C GLN A 428 -13.66 -22.49 1.47
N ILE A 429 -12.64 -21.64 1.28
CA ILE A 429 -12.65 -20.54 0.33
C ILE A 429 -11.53 -20.82 -0.67
N SER A 430 -11.77 -20.60 -1.96
CA SER A 430 -10.74 -20.84 -2.98
C SER A 430 -10.81 -19.82 -4.11
N LEU A 431 -9.70 -19.59 -4.80
CA LEU A 431 -9.67 -18.81 -6.03
C LEU A 431 -9.46 -19.75 -7.22
N ILE A 432 -10.35 -19.67 -8.20
CA ILE A 432 -10.31 -20.51 -9.39
C ILE A 432 -10.18 -19.61 -10.62
N ARG A 433 -9.11 -19.81 -11.38
CA ARG A 433 -8.83 -19.10 -12.62
C ARG A 433 -9.40 -19.88 -13.81
N GLN A 434 -10.16 -19.17 -14.65
CA GLN A 434 -10.73 -19.66 -15.92
C GLN A 434 -11.37 -21.05 -15.84
N PRO A 435 -12.36 -21.26 -14.96
CA PRO A 435 -13.16 -22.49 -15.01
C PRO A 435 -13.97 -22.54 -16.31
N LYS A 436 -14.25 -23.75 -16.78
CA LYS A 436 -15.04 -24.01 -17.98
C LYS A 436 -16.48 -24.37 -17.64
N LEU A 437 -17.40 -24.05 -18.54
CA LEU A 437 -18.79 -24.46 -18.45
C LEU A 437 -18.93 -25.96 -18.69
N ASN A 438 -19.84 -26.61 -17.97
CA ASN A 438 -20.20 -28.01 -18.17
C ASN A 438 -21.27 -28.17 -19.28
N GLU A 439 -21.12 -27.41 -20.36
CA GLU A 439 -22.12 -27.34 -21.43
C GLU A 439 -21.45 -27.36 -22.81
N GLY A 440 -22.08 -28.09 -23.73
CA GLY A 440 -21.63 -28.20 -25.12
C GLY A 440 -20.33 -29.01 -25.30
N PRO A 441 -19.92 -29.24 -26.56
CA PRO A 441 -18.72 -30.03 -26.87
C PRO A 441 -17.40 -29.28 -26.65
N ASP A 442 -17.44 -27.94 -26.64
CA ASP A 442 -16.24 -27.09 -26.63
C ASP A 442 -15.86 -26.55 -25.25
N TYR A 443 -16.71 -26.76 -24.23
CA TYR A 443 -16.50 -26.33 -22.83
C TYR A 443 -15.94 -24.90 -22.71
N LEU A 444 -16.77 -23.92 -23.09
CA LEU A 444 -16.40 -22.51 -23.12
C LEU A 444 -16.03 -21.98 -21.73
N ASP A 445 -15.26 -20.90 -21.68
CA ASP A 445 -14.89 -20.25 -20.42
C ASP A 445 -16.11 -19.65 -19.71
N ALA A 446 -16.15 -19.84 -18.39
CA ALA A 446 -17.19 -19.28 -17.54
C ALA A 446 -17.11 -17.74 -17.55
N SER A 447 -18.25 -17.07 -17.74
CA SER A 447 -18.34 -15.61 -17.88
C SER A 447 -19.39 -14.92 -16.99
N SER A 448 -20.38 -15.67 -16.49
CA SER A 448 -21.44 -15.18 -15.60
C SER A 448 -20.89 -14.76 -14.23
N ASP A 449 -21.60 -13.88 -13.54
CA ASP A 449 -21.20 -13.38 -12.22
C ASP A 449 -21.29 -14.45 -11.11
N LEU A 450 -22.19 -15.42 -11.27
CA LEU A 450 -22.44 -16.49 -10.29
C LEU A 450 -22.65 -17.84 -10.98
N TYR A 451 -22.04 -18.87 -10.39
CA TYR A 451 -22.23 -20.26 -10.73
C TYR A 451 -22.56 -21.11 -9.50
N ILE A 452 -23.44 -22.09 -9.69
CA ILE A 452 -23.79 -23.09 -8.68
C ILE A 452 -23.11 -24.41 -9.07
N GLN A 453 -22.33 -24.96 -8.14
CA GLN A 453 -21.56 -26.18 -8.34
C GLN A 453 -22.18 -27.40 -7.64
N CYS A 454 -23.48 -27.37 -7.40
CA CYS A 454 -24.19 -28.51 -6.85
C CYS A 454 -24.80 -29.38 -7.95
N LYS A 455 -24.76 -30.70 -7.76
CA LYS A 455 -25.64 -31.60 -8.51
C LYS A 455 -27.04 -31.53 -7.91
N THR A 456 -28.06 -31.29 -8.72
CA THR A 456 -29.42 -31.15 -8.22
C THR A 456 -30.25 -32.38 -8.59
N LEU A 457 -30.83 -33.03 -7.59
CA LEU A 457 -31.84 -34.07 -7.77
C LEU A 457 -33.21 -33.44 -7.61
N ILE A 458 -34.05 -33.57 -8.63
CA ILE A 458 -35.44 -33.10 -8.60
C ILE A 458 -36.31 -34.31 -8.32
N ILE A 459 -37.07 -34.26 -7.23
CA ILE A 459 -37.89 -35.36 -6.73
C ILE A 459 -39.33 -34.89 -6.55
N ASP A 460 -40.29 -35.62 -7.11
CA ASP A 460 -41.70 -35.38 -6.85
C ASP A 460 -42.02 -35.64 -5.37
N THR A 461 -42.77 -34.75 -4.72
CA THR A 461 -43.08 -34.87 -3.28
C THR A 461 -43.80 -36.17 -2.94
N GLY A 462 -44.56 -36.74 -3.88
CA GLY A 462 -45.21 -38.05 -3.71
C GLY A 462 -44.29 -39.26 -3.82
N GLN A 463 -43.00 -39.06 -4.11
CA GLN A 463 -41.95 -40.09 -4.07
C GLN A 463 -41.13 -40.04 -2.78
N ILE A 464 -41.30 -38.99 -1.97
CA ILE A 464 -40.66 -38.82 -0.67
C ILE A 464 -41.57 -39.49 0.36
N ASP A 465 -40.99 -40.31 1.25
CA ASP A 465 -41.76 -40.95 2.31
C ASP A 465 -42.30 -39.91 3.31
N ASP A 466 -43.50 -40.11 3.84
CA ASP A 466 -44.27 -39.08 4.56
C ASP A 466 -43.59 -38.59 5.86
N GLU A 467 -42.63 -39.36 6.40
CA GLU A 467 -41.84 -39.03 7.59
C GLU A 467 -40.41 -38.56 7.27
N THR A 468 -40.03 -38.51 5.99
CA THR A 468 -38.67 -38.18 5.56
C THR A 468 -38.47 -36.68 5.48
N THR A 469 -37.47 -36.19 6.22
CA THR A 469 -36.93 -34.84 6.07
C THR A 469 -35.45 -34.95 5.68
N PHE A 470 -35.08 -34.38 4.54
CA PHE A 470 -33.69 -34.28 4.11
C PHE A 470 -32.99 -33.20 4.95
N ALA A 471 -32.07 -33.61 5.82
CA ALA A 471 -31.28 -32.68 6.61
C ALA A 471 -30.06 -32.18 5.81
N ILE A 472 -29.68 -30.92 6.04
CA ILE A 472 -28.40 -30.40 5.56
C ILE A 472 -27.25 -31.22 6.16
N ASP A 473 -26.15 -31.34 5.42
CA ASP A 473 -24.93 -32.09 5.77
C ASP A 473 -25.11 -33.61 5.88
N GLU A 474 -26.32 -34.13 5.68
CA GLU A 474 -26.53 -35.57 5.61
C GLU A 474 -25.99 -36.13 4.29
N THR A 475 -25.33 -37.29 4.39
CA THR A 475 -24.92 -38.07 3.22
C THR A 475 -26.05 -38.98 2.78
N ILE A 476 -26.48 -38.84 1.52
CA ILE A 476 -27.42 -39.76 0.89
C ILE A 476 -26.69 -40.77 0.02
N THR A 477 -27.28 -41.95 -0.13
CA THR A 477 -26.77 -43.03 -1.00
C THR A 477 -27.88 -43.51 -1.92
N GLN A 478 -27.61 -43.73 -3.21
CA GLN A 478 -28.56 -44.35 -4.11
C GLN A 478 -28.40 -45.87 -4.13
N SER A 479 -29.52 -46.58 -3.96
CA SER A 479 -29.56 -48.03 -4.04
C SER A 479 -29.06 -48.53 -5.42
N GLY A 480 -28.31 -49.63 -5.45
CA GLY A 480 -27.88 -50.28 -6.69
C GLY A 480 -26.72 -49.60 -7.42
N THR A 481 -26.65 -48.26 -7.47
CA THR A 481 -25.48 -47.53 -8.02
C THR A 481 -24.40 -47.26 -6.98
N ASN A 482 -24.76 -47.25 -5.70
CA ASN A 482 -23.92 -46.81 -4.58
C ASN A 482 -23.39 -45.38 -4.77
N ALA A 483 -24.10 -44.56 -5.55
CA ALA A 483 -23.76 -43.15 -5.70
C ALA A 483 -24.05 -42.42 -4.39
N THR A 484 -23.11 -41.60 -3.92
CA THR A 484 -23.26 -40.82 -2.69
C THR A 484 -23.20 -39.32 -2.97
N GLY A 485 -23.75 -38.51 -2.07
CA GLY A 485 -23.60 -37.06 -2.08
C GLY A 485 -24.01 -36.46 -0.73
N ILE A 486 -23.47 -35.30 -0.41
CA ILE A 486 -23.76 -34.56 0.82
C ILE A 486 -24.74 -33.43 0.49
N ILE A 487 -25.81 -33.30 1.26
CA ILE A 487 -26.85 -32.29 1.04
C ILE A 487 -26.35 -30.90 1.43
N VAL A 488 -26.40 -29.96 0.47
CA VAL A 488 -26.12 -28.54 0.71
C VAL A 488 -27.39 -27.83 1.15
N ASP A 489 -28.44 -27.88 0.35
CA ASP A 489 -29.75 -27.32 0.64
C ASP A 489 -30.86 -28.14 -0.01
N VAL A 490 -32.08 -27.94 0.47
CA VAL A 490 -33.31 -28.53 -0.08
C VAL A 490 -34.26 -27.37 -0.36
N LEU A 491 -34.56 -27.14 -1.63
CA LEU A 491 -35.46 -26.08 -2.07
C LEU A 491 -36.82 -26.64 -2.46
N ASP A 492 -37.86 -25.85 -2.23
CA ASP A 492 -39.15 -26.07 -2.86
C ASP A 492 -39.03 -25.72 -4.36
N GLY A 493 -39.30 -26.70 -5.22
CA GLY A 493 -39.37 -26.50 -6.67
C GLY A 493 -40.73 -25.95 -7.08
N ASP A 494 -41.39 -26.59 -8.04
CA ASP A 494 -42.81 -26.35 -8.28
C ASP A 494 -43.65 -26.91 -7.11
N ASN A 495 -44.94 -26.58 -7.02
CA ASN A 495 -45.87 -26.99 -5.93
C ASN A 495 -45.93 -28.52 -5.63
N SER A 496 -45.21 -29.36 -6.36
CA SER A 496 -45.12 -30.82 -6.20
C SER A 496 -43.71 -31.40 -6.30
N THR A 497 -42.64 -30.59 -6.30
CA THR A 497 -41.25 -31.08 -6.39
C THR A 497 -40.35 -30.49 -5.30
N LYS A 498 -39.32 -31.25 -4.92
CA LYS A 498 -38.19 -30.81 -4.10
C LYS A 498 -36.92 -30.85 -4.93
N GLU A 499 -36.10 -29.82 -4.81
CA GLU A 499 -34.75 -29.78 -5.38
C GLU A 499 -33.74 -30.04 -4.27
N ILE A 500 -33.05 -31.18 -4.32
CA ILE A 500 -32.01 -31.54 -3.36
C ILE A 500 -30.67 -31.30 -4.03
N ARG A 501 -29.91 -30.34 -3.51
CA ARG A 501 -28.60 -29.99 -4.06
C ARG A 501 -27.49 -30.69 -3.29
N LEU A 502 -26.57 -31.31 -4.03
CA LEU A 502 -25.54 -32.17 -3.49
C LEU A 502 -24.14 -31.69 -3.89
N VAL A 503 -23.21 -31.83 -2.96
CA VAL A 503 -21.76 -31.77 -3.19
C VAL A 503 -21.11 -33.11 -2.84
N ASN A 504 -19.81 -33.22 -3.11
CA ASN A 504 -19.03 -34.42 -2.86
C ASN A 504 -19.66 -35.68 -3.47
N VAL A 505 -20.21 -35.52 -4.67
CA VAL A 505 -20.90 -36.60 -5.37
C VAL A 505 -19.89 -37.63 -5.85
N THR A 506 -20.06 -38.88 -5.40
CA THR A 506 -19.31 -40.03 -5.92
C THR A 506 -20.26 -41.01 -6.62
N GLY A 507 -19.80 -41.65 -7.68
CA GLY A 507 -20.65 -42.50 -8.52
C GLY A 507 -21.60 -41.70 -9.42
N THR A 508 -22.63 -42.38 -9.94
CA THR A 508 -23.59 -41.80 -10.89
C THR A 508 -25.01 -42.07 -10.43
N PHE A 509 -25.77 -41.01 -10.16
CA PHE A 509 -27.19 -41.10 -9.89
C PHE A 509 -27.96 -41.45 -11.16
N ASN A 510 -29.00 -42.26 -11.05
CA ASN A 510 -29.93 -42.57 -12.14
C ASN A 510 -31.39 -42.36 -11.72
N LEU A 511 -32.33 -42.42 -12.67
CA LEU A 511 -33.75 -42.17 -12.39
C LEU A 511 -34.52 -43.42 -11.93
N THR A 512 -33.88 -44.58 -11.86
CA THR A 512 -34.54 -45.89 -11.65
C THR A 512 -34.34 -46.48 -10.26
N ASN A 513 -33.50 -45.85 -9.44
CA ASN A 513 -33.10 -46.35 -8.15
C ASN A 513 -33.45 -45.37 -7.03
N ARG A 514 -33.90 -45.92 -5.90
CA ARG A 514 -34.26 -45.15 -4.71
C ARG A 514 -33.07 -44.52 -4.00
N ILE A 515 -33.33 -43.39 -3.36
CA ILE A 515 -32.44 -42.71 -2.42
C ILE A 515 -32.64 -43.31 -1.02
N GLU A 516 -31.53 -43.69 -0.42
CA GLU A 516 -31.41 -44.22 0.94
C GLU A 516 -30.63 -43.20 1.78
N MET A 517 -31.08 -42.97 3.00
CA MET A 517 -30.49 -42.06 3.99
C MET A 517 -29.97 -42.86 5.18
N SER A 518 -29.27 -42.19 6.09
CA SER A 518 -28.74 -42.85 7.29
C SER A 518 -29.84 -43.37 8.22
N THR A 519 -31.01 -42.73 8.19
CA THR A 519 -32.17 -43.00 9.05
C THR A 519 -33.25 -43.87 8.38
N GLY A 520 -33.12 -44.21 7.10
CA GLY A 520 -34.11 -45.00 6.37
C GLY A 520 -34.21 -44.69 4.89
N LEU A 521 -35.42 -44.82 4.34
CA LEU A 521 -35.69 -44.49 2.94
C LEU A 521 -35.84 -42.98 2.78
N GLY A 522 -35.15 -42.41 1.79
CA GLY A 522 -35.28 -40.99 1.45
C GLY A 522 -36.40 -40.76 0.44
N ALA A 523 -36.20 -41.28 -0.77
CA ALA A 523 -37.17 -41.16 -1.86
C ALA A 523 -37.14 -42.39 -2.77
N ASP A 524 -38.28 -42.77 -3.33
CA ASP A 524 -38.40 -43.97 -4.16
C ASP A 524 -37.79 -43.79 -5.56
N LEU A 525 -38.09 -42.66 -6.24
CA LEU A 525 -37.56 -42.35 -7.57
C LEU A 525 -37.18 -40.87 -7.70
N ILE A 526 -36.14 -40.62 -8.50
CA ILE A 526 -35.73 -39.27 -8.91
C ILE A 526 -36.45 -38.92 -10.22
N SER A 527 -37.06 -37.74 -10.28
CA SER A 527 -37.81 -37.26 -11.45
C SER A 527 -36.86 -36.72 -12.53
N SER A 528 -35.85 -35.94 -12.13
CA SER A 528 -34.77 -35.51 -13.04
C SER A 528 -33.49 -35.14 -12.29
N ILE A 529 -32.38 -35.09 -13.02
CA ILE A 529 -31.04 -34.78 -12.50
C ILE A 529 -30.49 -33.62 -13.31
N VAL A 530 -30.01 -32.58 -12.62
CA VAL A 530 -29.29 -31.45 -13.20
C VAL A 530 -27.84 -31.54 -12.75
N ASP A 531 -26.93 -31.58 -13.71
CA ASP A 531 -25.48 -31.59 -13.44
C ASP A 531 -24.99 -30.21 -12.99
N GLU A 532 -23.78 -30.19 -12.42
CA GLU A 532 -23.12 -28.98 -11.98
C GLU A 532 -22.84 -28.03 -13.17
N GLU A 533 -22.89 -26.71 -12.96
CA GLU A 533 -22.77 -25.73 -14.05
C GLU A 533 -21.33 -25.59 -14.58
N LEU A 534 -20.31 -25.75 -13.73
CA LEU A 534 -18.91 -25.74 -14.15
C LEU A 534 -18.38 -27.15 -14.33
N LEU A 535 -17.56 -27.33 -15.35
CA LEU A 535 -16.87 -28.59 -15.63
C LEU A 535 -15.93 -28.89 -14.48
N LYS A 536 -16.09 -30.05 -13.84
CA LYS A 536 -15.24 -30.47 -12.71
C LYS A 536 -13.77 -30.49 -13.14
N ASN A 537 -12.89 -30.04 -12.23
CA ASN A 537 -11.45 -30.02 -12.43
C ASN A 537 -11.01 -29.22 -13.66
N SER A 538 -11.78 -28.20 -14.05
CA SER A 538 -11.41 -27.26 -15.10
C SER A 538 -10.81 -25.98 -14.51
N GLY A 539 -10.00 -25.26 -15.29
CA GLY A 539 -9.29 -24.09 -14.76
C GLY A 539 -8.21 -24.45 -13.72
N ASP A 540 -7.65 -23.42 -13.09
CA ASP A 540 -6.54 -23.56 -12.13
C ASP A 540 -6.97 -23.07 -10.74
N VAL A 541 -6.73 -23.88 -9.71
CA VAL A 541 -6.91 -23.47 -8.31
C VAL A 541 -5.69 -22.66 -7.87
N MET A 542 -5.88 -21.36 -7.65
CA MET A 542 -4.81 -20.40 -7.37
C MET A 542 -4.59 -20.16 -5.87
N PHE A 543 -5.61 -20.42 -5.05
CA PHE A 543 -5.60 -20.16 -3.61
C PHE A 543 -6.62 -21.06 -2.92
N VAL A 544 -6.28 -21.54 -1.73
CA VAL A 544 -7.18 -22.28 -0.85
C VAL A 544 -6.97 -21.81 0.58
N GLU A 545 -8.05 -21.40 1.23
CA GLU A 545 -8.11 -21.13 2.67
C GLU A 545 -9.08 -22.12 3.31
N GLN A 546 -8.66 -22.67 4.44
CA GLN A 546 -9.49 -23.52 5.28
C GLN A 546 -9.76 -22.81 6.59
N ARG A 547 -11.01 -22.87 7.03
CA ARG A 547 -11.49 -22.15 8.20
C ARG A 547 -12.58 -22.93 8.90
N SER A 548 -12.88 -22.55 10.14
CA SER A 548 -14.07 -23.04 10.85
C SER A 548 -15.33 -22.59 10.12
N GLY A 549 -16.40 -23.36 10.27
CA GLY A 549 -17.67 -23.18 9.60
C GLY A 549 -18.26 -21.79 9.82
N ILE A 550 -18.66 -21.17 8.71
CA ILE A 550 -19.45 -19.96 8.73
C ILE A 550 -20.84 -20.30 8.21
N THR A 551 -21.82 -20.18 9.09
CA THR A 551 -23.23 -20.32 8.74
C THR A 551 -23.69 -19.16 7.88
N ARG A 552 -24.25 -19.48 6.72
CA ARG A 552 -24.88 -18.50 5.85
C ARG A 552 -26.31 -18.24 6.30
N ASN A 553 -26.82 -17.05 5.97
CA ASN A 553 -28.19 -16.67 6.30
C ASN A 553 -28.72 -15.70 5.25
N GLU A 554 -30.00 -15.81 4.93
CA GLU A 554 -30.73 -14.89 4.02
C GLU A 554 -30.68 -13.43 4.43
N ASN A 555 -30.40 -13.12 5.70
CA ASN A 555 -30.32 -11.75 6.21
C ASN A 555 -28.88 -11.30 6.50
N GLN A 556 -27.89 -12.11 6.12
CA GLN A 556 -26.48 -11.84 6.35
C GLN A 556 -25.79 -11.45 5.04
N ILE A 557 -24.74 -10.66 5.22
CA ILE A 557 -23.79 -10.32 4.17
C ILE A 557 -22.46 -10.91 4.62
N GLU A 558 -21.87 -11.74 3.77
CA GLU A 558 -20.53 -12.26 3.95
C GLU A 558 -19.55 -11.47 3.09
N ASP A 559 -18.57 -10.82 3.72
CA ASP A 559 -17.47 -10.12 3.05
C ASP A 559 -16.20 -10.96 3.18
N ILE A 560 -15.74 -11.52 2.06
CA ILE A 560 -14.53 -12.35 1.99
C ILE A 560 -13.40 -11.49 1.43
N LYS A 561 -12.42 -11.19 2.31
CA LYS A 561 -11.21 -10.45 1.96
C LYS A 561 -10.02 -11.40 1.91
N ILE A 562 -9.48 -11.62 0.72
CA ILE A 562 -8.28 -12.44 0.49
C ILE A 562 -7.12 -11.49 0.19
N VAL A 563 -5.99 -11.67 0.89
CA VAL A 563 -4.76 -10.90 0.65
C VAL A 563 -3.72 -11.84 0.04
N LEU A 564 -3.20 -11.47 -1.13
CA LEU A 564 -2.15 -12.17 -1.85
C LEU A 564 -0.87 -11.35 -1.82
N GLU A 565 0.27 -11.99 -1.59
CA GLU A 565 1.60 -11.39 -1.64
C GLU A 565 2.34 -11.85 -2.90
N PHE A 566 3.02 -10.93 -3.59
CA PHE A 566 3.79 -11.19 -4.82
C PHE A 566 5.30 -11.09 -4.62
#